data_AF-A0A418MLR2-F1
#
_entry.id   AF-A0A418MLR2-F1
#
_cell.length_a   1.000
_cell.length_b   1.000
_cell.length_c   1.000
_cell.angle_alpha   90.00
_cell.angle_beta   90.00
_cell.angle_gamma   90.00
#
_symmetry.space_group_name_H-M   'P 1'
#
loop_
_entity.id
_entity.type
_entity.pdbx_description
1 polymer ?
#
loop_
_entity_poly.entity_id
_entity_poly.type
_entity_poly.pdbx_seq_one_letter_code
_entity_poly.pdbx_strand_id
1 'polypeptide(L)'
;MAAPKKYPDELRERAVRLYRESDPKPVIRQLARQLGVHHEALRNWIRQDEADRGLRGDRPTTSEVEELRRLRRENAELKRANEILKAAS
;
A
#
# COMPACT_ATOMS: atom_id res chain seq x y z
N MET A 1 4.11 15.79 -6.52
CA MET A 1 4.69 15.43 -5.22
C MET A 1 3.73 14.49 -4.51
N ALA A 2 4.23 13.45 -3.83
CA ALA A 2 3.37 12.57 -3.03
C ALA A 2 2.72 13.42 -1.92
N ALA A 3 1.40 13.30 -1.75
CA ALA A 3 0.71 14.00 -0.68
C ALA A 3 1.32 13.62 0.68
N PRO A 4 1.48 14.57 1.62
CA PRO A 4 2.02 14.27 2.93
C PRO A 4 1.16 13.20 3.62
N LYS A 5 1.81 12.15 4.14
CA LYS A 5 1.12 11.10 4.88
C LYS A 5 0.54 11.70 6.16
N LYS A 6 -0.79 11.67 6.29
CA LYS A 6 -1.51 12.19 7.47
C LYS A 6 -1.17 11.42 8.77
N TYR A 7 -0.79 10.15 8.66
CA TYR A 7 -0.48 9.29 9.79
C TYR A 7 0.94 8.71 9.62
N PRO A 8 1.74 8.67 10.70
CA PRO A 8 3.06 8.01 10.68
C PRO A 8 2.95 6.52 10.33
N ASP A 9 3.98 5.97 9.69
CA ASP A 9 4.01 4.55 9.32
C ASP A 9 4.01 3.64 10.58
N GLU A 10 4.71 4.04 11.64
CA GLU A 10 4.71 3.34 12.93
C GLU A 10 3.30 3.19 13.53
N LEU A 11 2.47 4.25 13.43
CA LEU A 11 1.09 4.21 13.92
C LEU A 11 0.26 3.22 13.10
N ARG A 12 0.44 3.21 11.77
CA ARG A 12 -0.22 2.27 10.86
C ARG A 12 0.17 0.82 11.21
N GLU A 13 1.46 0.54 11.33
CA GLU A 13 1.98 -0.80 11.62
C GLU A 13 1.46 -1.31 12.97
N ARG A 14 1.53 -0.47 14.01
CA ARG A 14 1.01 -0.81 15.34
C ARG A 14 -0.51 -1.05 15.30
N ALA A 15 -1.27 -0.24 14.57
CA ALA A 15 -2.72 -0.38 14.46
C ALA A 15 -3.12 -1.70 13.78
N VAL A 16 -2.43 -2.06 12.69
CA VAL A 16 -2.65 -3.33 11.98
C VAL A 16 -2.25 -4.50 12.85
N ARG A 17 -1.08 -4.44 13.51
CA ARG A 17 -0.62 -5.47 14.45
C ARG A 17 -1.65 -5.72 15.56
N LEU A 18 -2.14 -4.65 16.18
CA LEU A 18 -3.14 -4.73 17.24
C LEU A 18 -4.43 -5.41 16.76
N TYR A 19 -4.96 -5.04 15.60
CA TYR A 19 -6.13 -5.70 15.01
C TYR A 19 -5.89 -7.19 14.74
N ARG A 20 -4.70 -7.52 14.22
CA ARG A 20 -4.33 -8.89 13.85
C ARG A 20 -4.12 -9.79 15.07
N GLU A 21 -3.57 -9.28 16.15
CA GLU A 21 -3.27 -10.04 17.37
C GLU A 21 -4.46 -10.13 18.33
N SER A 22 -5.49 -9.30 18.15
CA SER A 22 -6.71 -9.36 18.96
C SER A 22 -7.58 -10.57 18.61
N ASP A 23 -8.09 -11.22 19.66
CA ASP A 23 -9.12 -12.27 19.61
C ASP A 23 -10.11 -12.08 20.78
N PRO A 24 -11.41 -11.82 20.53
CA PRO A 24 -12.05 -11.69 19.22
C PRO A 24 -11.59 -10.44 18.46
N LYS A 25 -11.80 -10.44 17.13
CA LYS A 25 -11.48 -9.28 16.28
C LYS A 25 -12.27 -8.03 16.71
N PRO A 26 -11.61 -6.89 16.97
CA PRO A 26 -12.29 -5.68 17.38
C PRO A 26 -13.04 -5.04 16.21
N VAL A 27 -14.14 -4.35 16.49
CA VAL A 27 -14.85 -3.57 15.48
C VAL A 27 -13.93 -2.44 14.99
N ILE A 28 -13.62 -2.42 13.69
CA ILE A 28 -12.67 -1.47 13.08
C ILE A 28 -13.01 -0.01 13.42
N ARG A 29 -14.30 0.35 13.42
CA ARG A 29 -14.74 1.72 13.76
C ARG A 29 -14.40 2.10 15.21
N GLN A 30 -14.53 1.17 16.15
CA GLN A 30 -14.21 1.40 17.56
C GLN A 30 -12.69 1.49 17.76
N LEU A 31 -11.93 0.57 17.16
CA LEU A 31 -10.47 0.60 17.21
C LEU A 31 -9.91 1.89 16.59
N ALA A 32 -10.47 2.33 15.47
CA ALA A 32 -10.09 3.58 14.83
C ALA A 32 -10.33 4.81 15.73
N ARG A 33 -11.46 4.84 16.45
CA ARG A 33 -11.75 5.88 17.44
C ARG A 33 -10.74 5.89 18.58
N GLN A 34 -10.36 4.71 19.10
CA GLN A 34 -9.38 4.58 20.18
C GLN A 34 -7.98 5.05 19.75
N LEU A 35 -7.60 4.78 18.50
CA LEU A 35 -6.30 5.15 17.93
C LEU A 35 -6.27 6.58 17.37
N GLY A 36 -7.39 7.31 17.38
CA GLY A 36 -7.48 8.65 16.81
C GLY A 36 -7.30 8.70 15.28
N VAL A 37 -7.58 7.61 14.58
CA VAL A 37 -7.45 7.50 13.12
C VAL A 37 -8.80 7.42 12.43
N HIS A 38 -8.87 7.83 11.17
CA HIS A 38 -10.08 7.67 10.37
C HIS A 38 -10.36 6.19 10.11
N HIS A 39 -11.59 5.74 10.35
CA HIS A 39 -11.97 4.32 10.24
C HIS A 39 -11.69 3.69 8.87
N GLU A 40 -11.96 4.39 7.76
CA GLU A 40 -11.63 3.88 6.42
C GLU A 40 -10.11 3.80 6.17
N ALA A 41 -9.30 4.64 6.82
CA ALA A 41 -7.84 4.52 6.73
C ALA A 41 -7.37 3.22 7.39
N LEU A 42 -7.85 2.95 8.62
CA LEU A 42 -7.55 1.71 9.33
C LEU A 42 -8.02 0.47 8.55
N ARG A 43 -9.24 0.51 8.00
CA ARG A 43 -9.76 -0.57 7.14
C ARG A 43 -8.85 -0.85 5.95
N ASN A 44 -8.39 0.20 5.27
CA ASN A 44 -7.51 0.05 4.12
C ASN A 44 -6.15 -0.52 4.48
N TRP A 45 -5.61 -0.17 5.65
CA TRP A 45 -4.36 -0.74 6.16
C TRP A 45 -4.48 -2.21 6.49
N ILE A 46 -5.55 -2.60 7.19
CA ILE A 46 -5.86 -4.00 7.52
C ILE A 46 -5.99 -4.81 6.23
N ARG A 47 -6.78 -4.32 5.26
CA ARG A 47 -6.96 -5.01 3.97
C ARG A 47 -5.65 -5.13 3.18
N GLN A 48 -4.75 -4.16 3.30
CA GLN A 48 -3.45 -4.25 2.64
C GLN A 48 -2.57 -5.30 3.32
N ASP A 49 -2.53 -5.36 4.66
CA ASP A 49 -1.81 -6.41 5.38
C ASP A 49 -2.39 -7.81 5.12
N GLU A 50 -3.72 -7.93 5.01
CA GLU A 50 -4.37 -9.18 4.59
C GLU A 50 -3.92 -9.61 3.19
N ALA A 51 -3.86 -8.68 2.23
CA ALA A 51 -3.39 -8.97 0.88
C ALA A 51 -1.90 -9.35 0.87
N ASP A 52 -1.06 -8.58 1.57
CA ASP A 52 0.38 -8.82 1.70
C ASP A 52 0.70 -10.18 2.35
N ARG A 53 -0.23 -10.74 3.13
CA ARG A 53 -0.16 -12.08 3.72
C ARG A 53 -0.78 -13.19 2.87
N GLY A 54 -1.37 -12.87 1.72
CA GLY A 54 -2.08 -13.84 0.88
C GLY A 54 -3.43 -14.28 1.46
N LEU A 55 -3.97 -13.57 2.46
CA LEU A 55 -5.30 -13.84 3.03
C LEU A 55 -6.43 -13.25 2.18
N ARG A 56 -6.08 -12.48 1.15
CA ARG A 56 -7.01 -11.70 0.34
C ARG A 56 -6.44 -11.55 -1.07
N GLY A 57 -7.28 -11.78 -2.09
CA GLY A 57 -6.91 -11.72 -3.51
C GLY A 57 -7.63 -10.65 -4.34
N ASP A 58 -8.45 -9.80 -3.71
CA ASP A 58 -9.20 -8.73 -4.41
C ASP A 58 -8.36 -7.46 -4.68
N ARG A 59 -7.08 -7.46 -4.26
CA ARG A 59 -6.14 -6.35 -4.46
C ARG A 59 -4.70 -6.84 -4.51
N PRO A 60 -3.80 -6.12 -5.20
CA PRO A 60 -2.39 -6.46 -5.22
C PRO A 60 -1.72 -6.20 -3.87
N THR A 61 -0.69 -6.97 -3.60
CA THR A 61 0.25 -6.79 -2.51
C THR A 61 1.09 -5.52 -2.71
N THR A 62 1.69 -5.04 -1.62
CA THR A 62 2.57 -3.87 -1.64
C THR A 62 3.76 -4.12 -2.57
N SER A 63 4.34 -5.33 -2.56
CA SER A 63 5.47 -5.71 -3.42
C SER A 63 5.09 -5.74 -4.91
N GLU A 64 3.92 -6.29 -5.26
CA GLU A 64 3.43 -6.28 -6.65
C GLU A 64 3.23 -4.84 -7.16
N VAL A 65 2.70 -3.95 -6.32
CA VAL A 65 2.54 -2.53 -6.67
C VAL A 65 3.89 -1.85 -6.88
N GLU A 66 4.88 -2.16 -6.05
CA GLU A 66 6.23 -1.61 -6.18
C GLU A 66 6.95 -2.08 -7.44
N GLU A 67 6.86 -3.38 -7.74
CA GLU A 67 7.45 -3.95 -8.96
C GLU A 67 6.78 -3.39 -10.21
N LEU A 68 5.44 -3.27 -10.21
CA LEU A 68 4.72 -2.63 -11.31
C LEU A 68 5.18 -1.18 -11.53
N ARG A 69 5.47 -0.43 -10.47
CA ARG A 69 6.01 0.94 -10.56
C ARG A 69 7.45 0.97 -11.08
N ARG A 70 8.27 -0.02 -10.74
CA ARG A 70 9.64 -0.14 -11.25
C ARG A 70 9.62 -0.46 -12.74
N LEU A 71 8.88 -1.48 -13.14
CA LEU A 71 8.74 -1.89 -14.54
C LEU A 71 8.19 -0.76 -15.42
N ARG A 72 7.21 0.01 -14.92
CA ARG A 72 6.70 1.18 -15.66
C ARG A 72 7.75 2.27 -15.89
N ARG A 73 8.64 2.49 -14.93
CA ARG A 73 9.74 3.46 -15.08
C ARG A 73 10.77 2.98 -16.09
N GLU A 74 11.21 1.72 -15.96
CA GLU A 74 12.14 1.10 -16.88
C GLU A 74 11.59 1.07 -18.31
N ASN A 75 10.31 0.70 -18.49
CA ASN A 75 9.68 0.70 -19.81
C ASN A 75 9.64 2.10 -20.44
N ALA A 76 9.41 3.15 -19.63
CA ALA A 76 9.43 4.52 -20.12
C ALA A 76 10.84 4.96 -20.54
N GLU A 77 11.87 4.56 -19.80
CA GLU A 77 13.28 4.84 -20.15
C GLU A 77 13.69 4.10 -21.42
N LEU A 78 13.35 2.81 -21.53
CA LEU A 78 13.60 2.01 -22.74
C LEU A 78 12.90 2.57 -23.96
N LYS A 79 11.66 3.07 -23.81
CA LYS A 79 10.94 3.73 -24.91
C LYS A 79 11.66 5.00 -25.38
N ARG A 80 12.08 5.86 -24.45
CA ARG A 80 12.85 7.07 -24.79
C ARG A 80 14.17 6.73 -25.49
N ALA A 81 14.91 5.74 -24.99
CA ALA A 81 16.16 5.31 -25.59
C ALA A 81 15.95 4.79 -27.02
N ASN A 82 14.91 3.98 -27.24
CA ASN A 82 14.55 3.50 -28.58
C ASN A 82 14.14 4.64 -29.53
N GLU A 83 13.42 5.65 -29.04
CA GLU A 83 13.04 6.82 -29.85
C GLU A 83 14.28 7.61 -30.31
N ILE A 84 15.24 7.84 -29.41
CA ILE A 84 16.51 8.51 -29.74
C ILE A 84 17.29 7.71 -30.80
N LEU A 85 17.41 6.40 -30.61
CA LEU A 85 18.13 5.53 -31.55
C LEU A 85 17.47 5.54 -32.94
N LYS A 86 16.13 5.50 -32.99
CA LYS A 86 15.39 5.56 -34.26
C LYS A 86 15.52 6.91 -34.96
N ALA A 87 15.61 8.01 -34.23
CA ALA A 87 15.81 9.34 -34.81
C ALA A 87 17.24 9.56 -35.34
N ALA A 88 18.20 8.75 -34.89
CA ALA A 88 19.60 8.81 -35.31
C ALA A 88 19.93 7.86 -36.48
N SER A 89 18.98 7.02 -36.90
CA SER A 89 19.07 6.14 -38.09
C SER A 89 18.31 6.72 -39.26
#